data_AF-A0A953H3Q9-F1
#
_entry.id   AF-A0A953H3Q9-F1
#
_cell.length_a   1.000
_cell.length_b   1.000
_cell.length_c   1.000
_cell.angle_alpha   90.00
_cell.angle_beta   90.00
_cell.angle_gamma   90.00
#
_symmetry.space_group_name_H-M   'P 1'
#
loop_
_entity.id
_entity.type
_entity.pdbx_description
1 polymer ?
#
loop_
_entity_poly.entity_id
_entity_poly.type
_entity_poly.pdbx_seq_one_letter_code
_entity_poly.pdbx_strand_id
1 'polypeptide(L)' 'MKFEEKLRTNFHCAKCCGKSAVTRMVPLSGGLPNLLALASDKYVLLTCALCGYTEIYSTAAHAVDEETAAEAKPAVQTP' A
#
# COMPACT_ATOMS: atom_id res chain seq x y z
N MET A 1 13.48 -0.01 -4.60
CA MET A 1 13.00 0.14 -3.21
C MET A 1 11.73 -0.68 -3.05
N LYS A 2 11.64 -1.59 -2.07
CA LYS A 2 10.47 -2.48 -1.90
C LYS A 2 9.23 -1.67 -1.50
N PHE A 3 8.03 -2.10 -1.91
CA PHE A 3 6.77 -1.39 -1.64
C PHE A 3 6.54 -1.08 -0.15
N GLU A 4 6.82 -2.05 0.73
CA GLU A 4 6.72 -1.88 2.19
C GLU A 4 7.62 -0.77 2.72
N GLU A 5 8.81 -0.61 2.15
CA GLU A 5 9.77 0.41 2.54
C GLU A 5 9.30 1.81 2.10
N LYS A 6 8.72 1.92 0.90
CA LYS A 6 8.09 3.16 0.42
C LYS A 6 6.93 3.59 1.33
N LEU A 7 6.09 2.64 1.74
CA LEU A 7 4.99 2.90 2.67
C LEU A 7 5.49 3.42 4.02
N ARG A 8 6.51 2.80 4.60
CA ARG A 8 7.08 3.22 5.89
C ARG A 8 7.69 4.62 5.84
N THR A 9 8.45 4.93 4.79
CA THR A 9 9.13 6.23 4.67
C THR A 9 8.15 7.40 4.54
N ASN A 10 7.00 7.19 3.90
CA ASN A 10 6.00 8.24 3.69
C ASN A 10 4.87 8.24 4.73
N PHE A 11 4.91 7.31 5.69
CA PHE A 11 3.82 7.09 6.62
C PHE A 11 3.55 8.31 7.52
N HIS A 12 2.28 8.72 7.56
CA HIS A 12 1.75 9.68 8.52
C HIS A 12 0.45 9.12 9.09
N CYS A 13 0.45 8.84 10.39
CA CYS A 13 -0.73 8.26 11.02
C CYS A 13 -1.91 9.23 11.00
N ALA A 14 -3.01 8.84 10.34
CA ALA A 14 -4.25 9.61 10.29
C ALA A 14 -4.90 9.86 11.67
N LYS A 15 -4.55 9.06 12.69
CA LYS A 15 -5.12 9.15 14.04
C LYS A 15 -4.31 10.02 15.01
N CYS A 16 -3.00 9.85 15.05
CA CYS A 16 -2.14 10.49 16.06
C CYS A 16 -0.98 11.30 15.49
N CYS A 17 -0.93 11.46 14.15
CA CYS A 17 0.13 12.17 13.42
C CYS A 17 1.55 11.62 13.62
N GLY A 18 1.68 10.42 14.21
CA GLY A 18 2.95 9.72 14.36
C GLY A 18 3.51 9.28 13.01
N LYS A 19 4.84 9.31 12.87
CA LYS A 19 5.56 8.97 11.62
C LYS A 19 6.23 7.60 11.64
N SER A 20 6.12 6.89 12.76
CA SER A 20 6.72 5.55 12.92
C SER A 20 5.67 4.48 12.65
N ALA A 21 6.01 3.52 11.79
CA ALA A 21 5.18 2.38 11.48
C ALA A 21 5.97 1.08 11.29
N VAL A 22 5.28 -0.01 11.56
CA VAL A 22 5.71 -1.39 11.31
C VAL A 22 4.90 -1.94 10.14
N THR A 23 5.58 -2.56 9.18
CA THR A 23 4.92 -3.26 8.06
C THR A 23 4.92 -4.76 8.28
N ARG A 24 3.86 -5.42 7.83
CA ARG A 24 3.81 -6.87 7.73
C ARG A 24 3.05 -7.29 6.49
N MET A 25 3.69 -8.07 5.63
CA MET A 25 3.01 -8.75 4.54
C MET A 25 2.26 -9.97 5.09
N VAL A 26 0.97 -10.07 4.78
CA VAL A 26 0.13 -11.20 5.19
C VAL A 26 -0.67 -11.73 4.01
N PRO A 27 -0.83 -13.06 3.89
CA PRO A 27 -1.91 -13.61 3.11
C PRO A 27 -3.21 -13.42 3.90
N LEU A 28 -4.15 -12.65 3.37
CA LEU A 28 -5.50 -12.66 3.97
C LEU A 28 -6.20 -13.92 3.47
N SER A 29 -6.26 -14.94 4.34
CA SER A 29 -6.98 -16.19 4.07
C SER A 29 -7.93 -16.48 5.24
N GLY A 30 -9.16 -16.88 4.92
CA GLY A 30 -10.21 -17.18 5.90
C GLY A 30 -10.94 -15.94 6.46
N GLY A 31 -12.26 -15.91 6.26
CA GLY A 31 -13.22 -15.00 6.92
C GLY A 31 -13.12 -13.51 6.54
N LEU A 32 -12.01 -12.86 6.84
CA LEU A 32 -11.80 -11.42 6.64
C LEU A 32 -11.90 -10.98 5.16
N PRO A 33 -11.33 -11.72 4.18
CA PRO A 33 -11.49 -11.37 2.77
C PRO A 33 -12.96 -11.37 2.33
N ASN A 34 -13.74 -12.35 2.79
CA ASN A 34 -15.17 -12.45 2.48
C ASN A 34 -15.97 -11.31 3.13
N LEU A 35 -15.59 -10.92 4.36
CA LEU A 35 -16.24 -9.80 5.05
C LEU A 35 -16.01 -8.46 4.34
N LEU A 36 -14.83 -8.29 3.75
CA LEU A 36 -14.42 -7.05 3.08
C LEU A 36 -14.55 -7.12 1.55
N ALA A 37 -15.11 -8.21 1.00
CA ALA A 37 -15.16 -8.53 -0.42
C ALA A 37 -13.80 -8.35 -1.15
N LEU A 38 -12.71 -8.62 -0.42
CA LEU A 38 -11.35 -8.50 -0.90
C LEU A 38 -10.96 -9.76 -1.68
N ALA A 39 -10.31 -9.57 -2.82
CA ALA A 39 -9.71 -10.66 -3.57
C ALA A 39 -8.69 -11.43 -2.68
N SER A 40 -8.54 -12.73 -2.94
CA SER A 40 -7.55 -13.55 -2.22
C SER A 40 -6.14 -13.20 -2.71
N ASP A 41 -5.58 -12.13 -2.16
CA ASP A 41 -4.27 -11.59 -2.52
C ASP A 41 -3.35 -11.42 -1.30
N LYS A 42 -2.08 -11.10 -1.58
CA LYS A 42 -1.15 -10.62 -0.55
C LYS A 42 -1.49 -9.18 -0.19
N TYR A 43 -1.50 -8.91 1.11
CA TYR A 43 -1.75 -7.57 1.65
C TYR A 43 -0.57 -7.12 2.48
N VAL A 44 -0.37 -5.80 2.53
CA VAL A 44 0.55 -5.17 3.47
C VAL A 44 -0.27 -4.47 4.55
N LEU A 45 -0.06 -4.89 5.79
CA LEU A 45 -0.51 -4.17 6.98
C LEU A 45 0.55 -3.15 7.34
N LEU A 46 0.16 -1.89 7.47
CA LEU A 46 1.00 -0.79 7.93
C LEU A 46 0.43 -0.26 9.25
N THR A 47 1.10 -0.55 10.35
CA THR A 47 0.61 -0.25 11.71
C THR A 47 1.43 0.86 12.34
N CYS A 48 0.77 1.92 12.81
CA CYS A 48 1.39 2.96 13.61
C CYS A 48 2.00 2.38 14.88
N ALA A 49 3.31 2.58 15.07
CA ALA A 49 4.02 2.08 16.25
C ALA A 49 3.62 2.81 17.55
N LEU A 50 2.94 3.96 17.45
CA LEU A 50 2.53 4.75 18.61
C LEU A 50 1.12 4.40 19.09
N CYS A 51 0.13 4.40 18.20
CA CYS A 51 -1.29 4.29 18.59
C CYS A 51 -2.01 3.03 18.08
N GLY A 52 -1.32 2.18 17.31
CA GLY A 52 -1.89 0.92 16.78
C GLY A 52 -2.86 1.07 15.61
N TYR A 53 -3.10 2.29 15.12
CA TYR A 53 -3.88 2.50 13.88
C TYR A 53 -3.23 1.74 12.72
N THR A 54 -4.04 0.97 11.98
CA THR A 54 -3.56 0.05 10.94
C THR A 54 -4.23 0.34 9.61
N GLU A 55 -3.41 0.51 8.58
CA GLU A 55 -3.82 0.61 7.17
C GLU A 55 -3.55 -0.72 6.47
N ILE A 56 -4.42 -1.08 5.52
CA ILE A 56 -4.33 -2.34 4.77
C ILE A 56 -4.22 -1.99 3.29
N TYR A 57 -3.13 -2.43 2.65
CA TYR A 57 -2.87 -2.19 1.24
C TYR A 57 -2.91 -3.50 0.45
N SER A 58 -3.65 -3.52 -0.66
CA SER A 58 -3.57 -4.61 -1.65
C SER A 58 -2.29 -4.47 -2.46
N THR A 59 -1.49 -5.53 -2.55
CA THR A 59 -0.31 -5.48 -3.42
C THR A 59 -0.67 -5.52 -4.90
N ALA A 60 -1.82 -6.09 -5.26
CA ALA A 60 -2.28 -6.16 -6.66
C ALA A 60 -2.55 -4.77 -7.24
N ALA A 61 -3.12 -3.86 -6.45
CA ALA A 61 -3.37 -2.48 -6.87
C ALA A 61 -2.08 -1.68 -7.16
N HIS A 62 -0.95 -2.09 -6.59
CA HIS A 62 0.35 -1.44 -6.77
C HIS A 62 1.30 -2.21 -7.72
N ALA A 63 0.87 -3.36 -8.23
CA ALA A 63 1.63 -4.10 -9.25
C ALA A 63 1.62 -3.40 -10.62
N VAL A 64 0.70 -2.44 -10.82
CA VAL A 64 0.52 -1.70 -12.08
C VAL A 64 1.60 -0.62 -12.30
N ASP A 65 2.31 -0.21 -11.25
CA ASP A 65 3.36 0.84 -11.34
C ASP A 65 4.67 0.38 -12.00
N GLU A 66 4.96 -0.93 -12.06
CA GLU A 66 6.23 -1.41 -12.64
C GLU A 66 6.18 -1.53 -14.17
N GLU A 67 5.00 -1.67 -14.78
CA GLU A 67 4.86 -1.83 -16.23
C GLU A 67 4.42 -0.53 -16.94
N THR A 68 3.58 0.31 -16.31
CA THR A 68 3.07 1.53 -16.98
C THR A 68 3.98 2.76 -16.88
N ALA A 69 5.02 2.73 -16.04
CA ALA A 69 5.99 3.83 -15.96
C ALA A 69 6.99 3.88 -17.14
N ALA A 70 7.04 2.84 -17.98
CA ALA A 70 7.96 2.78 -19.13
C ALA A 70 7.40 3.40 -20.43
N GLU A 71 6.10 3.65 -20.52
CA GLU A 71 5.44 4.07 -21.79
C GLU A 71 4.80 5.46 -21.78
N ALA A 72 5.03 6.30 -20.77
CA ALA A 72 4.62 7.70 -20.85
C ALA A 72 5.73 8.58 -21.48
N LYS A 73 5.95 8.45 -22.80
CA LYS A 73 6.63 9.52 -23.57
C LYS A 73 5.73 10.76 -23.59
N PRO A 74 6.23 11.98 -23.27
CA PRO A 74 5.41 13.17 -23.32
C PRO A 74 5.13 13.54 -24.78
N ALA A 75 3.87 13.42 -25.20
CA ALA A 75 3.39 14.01 -26.44
C ALA A 75 3.36 15.54 -26.28
N VAL A 76 4.32 16.21 -26.94
CA VAL A 76 4.28 17.63 -27.23
C VAL A 76 2.95 17.97 -27.90
N GLN A 77 2.22 18.94 -27.34
CA GLN A 77 1.20 19.67 -28.09
C GLN A 77 1.40 21.17 -27.85
N THR A 78 1.81 21.84 -28.93
CA THR A 78 1.86 23.29 -29.09
C THR A 78 0.65 23.69 -29.94
N PRO A 79 -0.11 24.73 -29.58
CA PRO A 79 -0.88 25.50 -30.55
C PRO A 79 -0.02 26.59 -31.20
#